data_AF-A0A953K205-F1
#
_entry.id   AF-A0A953K205-F1
#
_cell.length_a   1.000
_cell.length_b   1.000
_cell.length_c   1.000
_cell.angle_alpha   90.00
_cell.angle_beta   90.00
_cell.angle_gamma   90.00
#
_symmetry.space_group_name_H-M   'P 1'
#
loop_
_entity.id
_entity.type
_entity.pdbx_description
1 polymer ?
#
loop_
_entity_poly.entity_id
_entity_poly.type
_entity_poly.pdbx_seq_one_letter_code
_entity_poly.pdbx_strand_id
1 'polypeptide(L)'
;FSRDTAPKIYRLKRQLLDVKRAVSPLIDICNRLMRFDVTLFGDETKPYFRDVYDHAIRINEMVDNSRELLSTALEANFSLISINQNDVSKRFAGWAAIIGIPTMVAGVYGMNFKYMPELEWKFGYPMVMGLTLSFCVGLYLLFRRSGWL
;
A
#
# COMPACT_ATOMS: atom_id res chain seq x y z
N PHE A 1 7.62 7.17 -1.21
CA PHE A 1 6.83 6.36 -2.16
C PHE A 1 6.81 7.05 -3.50
N SER A 2 7.50 6.52 -4.51
CA SER A 2 7.47 7.13 -5.85
C SER A 2 6.26 6.58 -6.62
N ARG A 3 5.56 7.46 -7.34
CA ARG A 3 4.55 7.07 -8.36
C ARG A 3 5.11 6.07 -9.37
N ASP A 4 6.44 5.95 -9.47
CA ASP A 4 7.12 5.06 -10.39
C ASP A 4 7.25 3.61 -9.92
N THR A 5 6.99 3.29 -8.65
CA THR A 5 7.22 1.93 -8.13
C THR A 5 6.32 0.89 -8.82
N ALA A 6 5.02 1.16 -8.92
CA ALA A 6 4.09 0.25 -9.59
C ALA A 6 4.40 0.09 -11.10
N PRO A 7 4.60 1.17 -11.89
CA PRO A 7 5.06 1.07 -13.28
C PRO A 7 6.35 0.26 -13.45
N LYS A 8 7.34 0.42 -12.56
CA LYS A 8 8.58 -0.36 -12.58
C LYS A 8 8.32 -1.85 -12.35
N ILE A 9 7.48 -2.21 -11.38
CA ILE A 9 7.10 -3.60 -11.12
C ILE A 9 6.39 -4.22 -12.33
N TYR A 10 5.45 -3.49 -12.95
CA TYR A 10 4.78 -3.97 -14.16
C TYR A 10 5.75 -4.15 -15.34
N ARG A 11 6.71 -3.24 -15.50
CA ARG A 11 7.76 -3.37 -16.53
C ARG A 11 8.60 -4.62 -16.30
N LEU A 12 9.02 -4.90 -15.07
CA LEU A 12 9.77 -6.11 -14.71
C LEU A 12 8.96 -7.38 -14.96
N LYS A 13 7.68 -7.41 -14.55
CA LYS A 13 6.78 -8.54 -14.84
C LYS A 13 6.65 -8.82 -16.34
N ARG A 14 6.59 -7.76 -17.16
CA ARG A 14 6.53 -7.89 -18.62
C ARG A 14 7.84 -8.46 -19.19
N GLN A 15 8.99 -7.97 -18.75
CA GLN A 15 10.30 -8.50 -19.16
C GLN A 15 10.46 -9.98 -18.79
N LEU A 16 10.02 -10.38 -17.59
CA LEU A 16 10.00 -11.79 -17.18
C LEU A 16 9.08 -12.65 -18.06
N LEU A 17 7.95 -12.11 -18.51
CA LEU A 17 7.07 -12.82 -19.44
C LEU A 17 7.72 -13.03 -20.80
N ASP A 18 8.48 -12.04 -21.28
CA ASP A 18 9.23 -12.15 -22.54
C ASP A 18 10.30 -13.25 -22.44
N VAL A 19 11.01 -13.34 -21.30
CA VAL A 19 11.94 -14.46 -21.01
C VAL A 19 11.19 -15.79 -20.99
N LYS A 20 10.05 -15.89 -20.30
CA LYS A 20 9.26 -17.13 -20.24
C LYS A 20 8.86 -17.62 -21.63
N ARG A 21 8.40 -16.70 -22.48
CA ARG A 21 7.99 -16.99 -23.86
C ARG A 21 9.14 -17.50 -24.73
N ALA A 22 10.36 -17.03 -24.49
CA ALA A 22 11.55 -17.49 -25.20
C ALA A 22 12.03 -18.86 -24.71
N VAL A 23 11.97 -19.12 -23.39
CA VAL A 23 12.56 -20.33 -22.78
C VAL A 23 11.59 -21.51 -22.74
N SER A 24 10.29 -21.29 -22.56
CA SER A 24 9.30 -22.37 -22.47
C SER A 24 9.31 -23.31 -23.69
N PRO A 25 9.41 -22.84 -24.95
CA PRO A 25 9.48 -23.74 -26.10
C PRO A 25 10.76 -24.58 -26.15
N LEU A 26 11.85 -24.12 -25.54
CA LEU A 26 13.12 -24.88 -25.50
C LEU A 26 12.96 -26.18 -24.71
N ILE A 27 12.11 -26.20 -23.68
CA ILE A 27 11.81 -27.41 -22.90
C ILE A 27 11.19 -28.47 -23.83
N ASP A 28 10.18 -28.10 -24.60
CA ASP A 28 9.49 -29.02 -25.52
C ASP A 28 10.42 -29.50 -26.64
N ILE A 29 11.21 -28.59 -27.20
CA ILE A 29 12.19 -28.90 -28.25
C ILE A 29 13.25 -29.88 -27.73
N CYS A 30 13.86 -29.61 -26.57
CA CYS A 30 14.89 -30.47 -26.00
C CYS A 30 14.32 -31.83 -25.59
N ASN A 31 13.10 -31.87 -25.02
CA ASN A 31 12.43 -33.13 -24.68
C ASN A 31 12.16 -33.98 -25.93
N ARG A 32 11.78 -33.36 -27.05
CA ARG A 32 11.60 -34.05 -28.32
C ARG A 32 12.92 -34.57 -28.88
N LEU A 33 13.98 -33.78 -28.85
CA LEU A 33 15.32 -34.18 -29.32
C LEU A 33 15.94 -35.29 -28.45
N MET A 34 15.62 -35.37 -27.16
CA MET A 34 16.07 -36.45 -26.29
C MET A 34 15.29 -37.77 -26.49
N ARG A 35 14.01 -37.71 -26.86
CA ARG A 35 13.12 -38.89 -26.96
C ARG A 35 13.11 -39.53 -28.33
N PHE A 36 13.20 -38.75 -29.40
CA PHE A 36 13.21 -39.28 -30.75
C PHE A 36 14.65 -39.60 -31.13
N ASP A 37 14.90 -40.82 -31.62
CA ASP A 37 16.09 -41.14 -32.40
C ASP A 37 15.97 -40.39 -33.73
N VAL A 38 16.22 -39.09 -33.67
CA VAL A 38 16.41 -38.30 -34.87
C VAL A 38 17.69 -38.85 -35.47
N THR A 39 17.56 -39.61 -36.56
CA THR A 39 18.66 -40.26 -37.29
C THR A 39 19.77 -39.30 -37.74
N LEU A 40 19.60 -37.98 -37.56
CA LEU A 40 20.63 -36.95 -37.76
C LEU A 40 21.65 -36.83 -36.62
N PHE A 41 21.37 -37.29 -35.40
CA PHE A 41 22.21 -37.02 -34.22
C PHE A 41 22.59 -38.33 -33.50
N GLY A 42 23.90 -38.53 -33.25
CA GLY A 42 24.40 -39.69 -32.51
C GLY A 42 24.15 -39.61 -31.00
N ASP A 43 24.16 -40.76 -30.32
CA ASP A 43 23.92 -40.88 -28.87
C ASP A 43 24.79 -39.96 -27.99
N GLU A 44 25.96 -39.58 -28.48
CA GLU A 44 26.90 -38.68 -27.81
C GLU A 44 26.36 -37.25 -27.61
N THR A 45 25.36 -36.83 -28.39
CA THR A 45 24.77 -35.47 -28.28
C THR A 45 23.61 -35.36 -27.29
N LYS A 46 23.00 -36.49 -26.89
CA LYS A 46 21.88 -36.55 -25.93
C LYS A 46 22.19 -35.87 -24.57
N PRO A 47 23.41 -35.98 -23.99
CA PRO A 47 23.76 -35.28 -22.74
C PRO A 47 23.71 -33.75 -22.84
N TYR A 48 24.08 -33.17 -23.99
CA TYR A 48 24.05 -31.71 -24.18
C TYR A 48 22.62 -31.18 -24.24
N PHE A 49 21.71 -31.89 -24.91
CA PHE A 49 20.28 -31.52 -24.91
C PHE A 49 19.64 -31.66 -23.52
N ARG A 50 20.08 -32.63 -22.72
CA ARG A 50 19.65 -32.76 -21.32
C ARG A 50 20.09 -31.56 -20.50
N ASP A 51 21.33 -31.12 -20.64
CA ASP A 51 21.82 -29.94 -19.92
C ASP A 51 21.00 -28.69 -20.27
N VAL A 52 20.74 -28.45 -21.56
CA VAL A 52 19.90 -27.31 -22.00
C VAL A 52 18.47 -27.44 -21.48
N TYR A 53 17.89 -28.65 -21.47
CA TYR A 53 16.58 -28.92 -20.90
C TYR A 53 16.51 -28.58 -19.41
N ASP A 54 17.49 -29.04 -18.63
CA ASP A 54 17.56 -28.80 -17.19
C ASP A 54 17.72 -27.29 -16.89
N HIS A 55 18.54 -26.59 -17.68
CA HIS A 55 18.68 -25.14 -17.58
C HIS A 55 17.37 -24.40 -17.95
N ALA A 56 16.67 -24.84 -19.00
CA ALA A 56 15.42 -24.22 -19.44
C ALA A 56 14.30 -24.38 -18.38
N ILE A 57 14.25 -25.52 -17.70
CA ILE A 57 13.36 -25.74 -16.54
C ILE A 57 13.73 -24.79 -15.41
N ARG A 58 15.00 -24.77 -15.00
CA ARG A 58 15.47 -23.91 -13.90
C ARG A 58 15.16 -22.43 -14.15
N ILE A 59 15.34 -21.95 -15.38
CA ILE A 59 15.02 -20.57 -15.74
C ILE A 59 13.50 -20.32 -15.68
N ASN A 60 12.66 -21.26 -16.13
CA ASN A 60 11.21 -21.12 -16.00
C ASN A 60 10.76 -20.99 -14.54
N GLU A 61 11.30 -21.83 -13.66
CA GLU A 61 11.05 -21.76 -12.22
C GLU A 61 11.51 -20.42 -11.62
N MET A 62 12.72 -19.96 -11.97
CA MET A 62 13.22 -18.65 -11.54
C MET A 62 12.34 -17.49 -12.00
N VAL A 63 11.82 -17.57 -13.23
CA VAL A 63 10.90 -16.56 -13.77
C VAL A 63 9.59 -16.56 -12.98
N ASP A 64 9.01 -17.72 -12.69
CA ASP A 64 7.77 -17.81 -11.93
C ASP A 64 7.94 -17.32 -10.48
N ASN A 65 9.02 -17.72 -9.80
CA ASN A 65 9.37 -17.21 -8.47
C ASN A 65 9.55 -15.69 -8.48
N SER A 66 10.23 -15.14 -9.49
CA SER A 66 10.42 -13.69 -9.60
C SER A 66 9.11 -12.95 -9.84
N ARG A 67 8.18 -13.54 -10.61
CA ARG A 67 6.85 -12.96 -10.83
C ARG A 67 6.02 -12.96 -9.55
N GLU A 68 6.12 -13.99 -8.73
CA GLU A 68 5.48 -14.07 -7.43
C GLU A 68 6.03 -13.01 -6.48
N LEU A 69 7.36 -12.90 -6.33
CA LEU A 69 8.01 -11.86 -5.52
C LEU A 69 7.60 -10.45 -5.94
N LEU A 70 7.50 -10.19 -7.25
CA LEU A 70 7.01 -8.91 -7.77
C LEU A 70 5.53 -8.65 -7.43
N SER A 71 4.70 -9.69 -7.35
CA SER A 71 3.32 -9.56 -6.86
C SER A 71 3.29 -9.19 -5.38
N THR A 72 4.03 -9.93 -4.55
CA THR A 72 4.14 -9.65 -3.11
C THR A 72 4.69 -8.25 -2.85
N ALA A 73 5.69 -7.80 -3.61
CA ALA A 73 6.23 -6.45 -3.50
C ALA A 73 5.19 -5.37 -3.86
N LEU A 74 4.33 -5.62 -4.86
CA LEU A 74 3.26 -4.71 -5.25
C LEU A 74 2.20 -4.60 -4.15
N GLU A 75 1.79 -5.74 -3.58
CA GLU A 75 0.85 -5.80 -2.45
C GLU A 75 1.39 -5.11 -1.20
N ALA A 76 2.67 -5.31 -0.88
CA ALA A 76 3.34 -4.59 0.20
C ALA A 76 3.36 -3.07 -0.05
N ASN A 77 3.64 -2.65 -1.28
CA ASN A 77 3.59 -1.23 -1.66
C ASN A 77 2.17 -0.65 -1.50
N PHE A 78 1.12 -1.38 -1.88
CA PHE A 78 -0.25 -0.93 -1.65
C PHE A 78 -0.62 -0.87 -0.16
N SER A 79 -0.18 -1.86 0.62
CA SER A 79 -0.36 -1.86 2.09
C SER A 79 0.27 -0.63 2.74
N LEU A 80 1.49 -0.28 2.33
CA LEU A 80 2.17 0.92 2.83
C LEU A 80 1.47 2.22 2.41
N ILE A 81 0.96 2.29 1.19
CA ILE A 81 0.14 3.45 0.73
C ILE A 81 -1.12 3.58 1.60
N SER A 82 -1.80 2.46 1.89
CA SER A 82 -2.99 2.43 2.74
C SER A 82 -2.67 2.88 4.18
N ILE A 83 -1.56 2.42 4.76
CA ILE A 83 -1.10 2.87 6.09
C ILE A 83 -0.90 4.38 6.10
N ASN A 84 -0.18 4.91 5.10
CA ASN A 84 0.05 6.35 5.00
C ASN A 84 -1.26 7.14 4.81
N GLN A 85 -2.18 6.63 4.00
CA GLN A 85 -3.51 7.23 3.84
C GLN A 85 -4.31 7.22 5.14
N ASN A 86 -4.24 6.13 5.92
CA ASN A 86 -4.90 6.04 7.21
C ASN A 86 -4.34 7.05 8.20
N ASP A 87 -3.02 7.24 8.24
CA ASP A 87 -2.39 8.24 9.10
C ASP A 87 -2.75 9.67 8.71
N VAL A 88 -2.84 9.95 7.41
CA VAL A 88 -3.36 11.23 6.90
C VAL A 88 -4.84 11.43 7.30
N SER A 89 -5.67 10.39 7.19
CA SER A 89 -7.09 10.43 7.59
C SER A 89 -7.26 10.71 9.08
N LYS A 90 -6.47 10.04 9.94
CA LYS A 90 -6.44 10.30 11.39
C LYS A 90 -6.09 11.76 11.71
N ARG A 91 -5.11 12.34 11.00
CA ARG A 91 -4.74 13.75 11.15
C ARG A 91 -5.88 14.69 10.81
N PHE A 92 -6.58 14.45 9.69
CA PHE A 92 -7.75 15.25 9.32
C PHE A 92 -8.88 15.13 10.34
N ALA A 93 -9.19 13.92 10.79
CA ALA A 93 -10.20 13.69 11.83
C ALA A 93 -9.84 14.37 13.15
N GLY A 94 -8.57 14.32 13.56
CA GLY A 94 -8.06 14.98 14.76
C GLY A 94 -8.25 16.51 14.70
N TRP A 95 -7.86 17.14 13.58
CA TRP A 95 -8.09 18.57 13.38
C TRP A 95 -9.58 18.94 13.31
N ALA A 96 -10.41 18.13 12.63
CA ALA A 96 -11.84 18.34 12.56
C ALA A 96 -12.50 18.29 13.94
N ALA A 97 -12.09 17.36 14.81
CA ALA A 97 -12.57 17.27 16.18
C ALA A 97 -12.16 18.50 17.02
N ILE A 98 -10.92 18.98 16.89
CA ILE A 98 -10.45 20.19 17.60
C ILE A 98 -11.25 21.42 17.17
N ILE A 99 -11.53 21.59 15.87
CA ILE A 99 -12.31 22.71 15.35
C ILE A 99 -13.81 22.55 15.67
N GLY A 100 -14.31 21.33 15.69
CA GLY A 100 -15.72 21.04 15.93
C GLY A 100 -16.23 21.51 17.29
N ILE A 101 -15.41 21.44 18.34
CA ILE A 101 -15.79 21.88 19.69
C ILE A 101 -16.14 23.39 19.74
N PRO A 102 -15.25 24.33 19.37
CA PRO A 102 -15.58 25.75 19.40
C PRO A 102 -16.68 26.10 18.39
N THR A 103 -16.77 25.42 17.25
CA THR A 103 -17.87 25.63 16.29
C THR A 103 -19.22 25.23 16.88
N MET A 104 -19.30 24.11 17.59
CA MET A 104 -20.53 23.67 18.27
C MET A 104 -20.93 24.66 19.37
N VAL A 105 -19.96 25.10 20.19
CA VAL A 105 -20.19 26.10 21.24
C VAL A 105 -20.69 27.41 20.62
N ALA A 106 -20.00 27.92 19.59
CA ALA A 106 -20.43 29.12 18.87
C ALA A 106 -21.81 28.95 18.22
N GLY A 107 -22.14 27.75 17.74
CA GLY A 107 -23.46 27.42 17.21
C GLY A 107 -24.55 27.52 18.28
N VAL A 108 -24.36 26.88 19.44
CA VAL A 108 -25.32 26.91 20.56
C VAL A 108 -25.52 28.34 21.08
N TYR A 109 -24.45 29.10 21.30
CA TYR A 109 -24.53 30.49 21.76
C TYR A 109 -24.95 31.47 20.65
N GLY A 110 -24.88 31.07 19.38
CA GLY A 110 -25.38 31.84 18.23
C GLY A 110 -26.89 31.70 18.02
N MET A 111 -27.55 30.77 18.70
CA MET A 111 -29.01 30.63 18.68
C MET A 111 -29.64 31.72 19.57
N ASN A 112 -30.54 32.54 19.00
CA ASN A 112 -31.24 33.65 19.69
C ASN A 112 -32.24 33.16 20.76
N PHE A 113 -31.78 32.48 21.81
CA PHE A 113 -32.63 32.09 22.93
C PHE A 113 -32.87 33.28 23.88
N LYS A 114 -34.15 33.54 24.19
CA LYS A 114 -34.63 34.65 25.03
C LYS A 114 -34.42 34.42 26.55
N TYR A 115 -34.13 33.19 26.95
CA TYR A 115 -33.81 32.77 28.33
C TYR A 115 -32.57 31.86 28.30
N MET A 116 -31.39 32.44 28.48
CA MET A 116 -30.16 31.71 28.83
C MET A 116 -29.77 32.14 30.24
N PRO A 117 -29.96 31.31 31.29
CA PRO A 117 -29.68 31.69 32.68
C PRO A 117 -28.20 32.05 32.94
N GLU A 118 -27.30 31.70 32.01
CA GLU A 118 -25.88 31.98 32.06
C GLU A 118 -25.51 33.41 31.62
N LEU A 119 -26.42 34.13 30.93
CA LEU A 119 -26.14 35.44 30.32
C LEU A 119 -26.16 36.61 31.32
N GLU A 120 -26.90 36.49 32.41
CA GLU A 120 -26.95 37.50 33.48
C GLU A 120 -25.72 37.43 34.40
N TRP A 121 -24.92 36.36 34.31
CA TRP A 121 -23.74 36.17 35.13
C TRP A 121 -22.48 36.72 34.44
N LYS A 122 -21.85 37.74 35.04
CA LYS A 122 -20.61 38.36 34.53
C LYS A 122 -19.46 37.37 34.23
N PHE A 123 -19.48 36.20 34.87
CA PHE A 123 -18.46 35.15 34.67
C PHE A 123 -18.85 34.04 33.68
N GLY A 124 -20.09 34.01 33.18
CA GLY A 124 -20.55 32.96 32.26
C GLY A 124 -19.75 32.91 30.97
N TYR A 125 -19.58 34.05 30.30
CA TYR A 125 -18.82 34.14 29.05
C TYR A 125 -17.32 33.76 29.20
N PRO A 126 -16.57 34.29 30.18
CA PRO A 126 -15.21 33.83 30.46
C PRO A 126 -15.12 32.33 30.79
N MET A 127 -16.08 31.78 31.55
CA MET A 127 -16.07 30.37 31.94
C MET A 127 -16.27 29.45 30.75
N VAL A 128 -17.21 29.76 29.85
CA VAL A 128 -17.48 28.99 28.63
C VAL A 128 -16.29 29.03 27.68
N MET A 129 -15.66 30.20 27.50
CA MET A 129 -14.45 30.30 26.70
C MET A 129 -13.29 29.51 27.32
N GLY A 130 -13.12 29.58 28.64
CA GLY A 130 -12.11 28.80 29.37
C GLY A 130 -12.34 27.28 29.25
N LEU A 131 -13.58 26.83 29.39
CA LEU A 131 -13.98 25.43 29.26
C LEU A 131 -13.75 24.92 27.83
N THR A 132 -14.17 25.70 26.83
CA THR A 132 -13.96 25.39 25.40
C THR A 132 -12.47 25.29 25.08
N LEU A 133 -11.68 26.25 25.55
CA LEU A 133 -10.22 26.23 25.37
C LEU A 133 -9.59 25.02 26.07
N SER A 134 -10.03 24.71 27.30
CA SER A 134 -9.58 23.53 28.04
C SER A 134 -9.86 22.23 27.29
N PHE A 135 -11.05 22.07 26.71
CA PHE A 135 -11.39 20.91 25.88
C PHE A 135 -10.54 20.83 24.61
N CYS A 136 -10.31 21.95 23.92
CA CYS A 136 -9.46 22.00 22.74
C CYS A 136 -8.02 21.60 23.07
N VAL A 137 -7.46 22.14 24.17
CA VAL A 137 -6.11 21.80 24.64
C VAL A 137 -6.05 20.34 25.09
N GLY A 138 -7.07 19.84 25.79
CA GLY A 138 -7.17 18.44 26.20
C GLY A 138 -7.14 17.48 25.01
N LEU A 139 -7.96 17.72 23.99
CA LEU A 139 -7.94 16.93 22.75
C LEU A 139 -6.62 17.04 22.00
N TYR A 140 -6.05 18.25 21.90
CA TYR A 140 -4.75 18.45 21.27
C TYR A 140 -3.66 17.61 21.95
N LEU A 141 -3.59 17.61 23.28
CA LEU A 141 -2.62 16.82 24.03
C LEU A 141 -2.86 15.31 23.88
N LEU A 142 -4.11 14.86 23.91
CA LEU A 142 -4.47 13.45 23.72
C LEU A 142 -4.10 12.95 22.31
N PHE A 143 -4.42 13.71 21.27
CA PHE A 143 -4.09 13.34 19.89
C PHE A 143 -2.59 13.41 19.60
N ARG A 144 -1.88 14.40 20.17
CA ARG A 144 -0.42 14.49 20.08
C ARG A 144 0.26 13.32 20.79
N ARG A 145 -0.24 12.91 21.96
CA ARG A 145 0.30 11.73 22.68
C ARG A 145 0.01 10.43 21.94
N SER A 146 -1.11 10.35 21.23
CA SER A 146 -1.52 9.15 20.48
C SER A 146 -0.87 9.05 19.09
N GLY A 147 -0.09 10.05 18.66
CA GLY A 147 0.56 10.09 17.35
C GLY A 147 -0.40 10.38 16.18
N TRP A 148 -1.61 10.87 16.48
CA TRP A 148 -2.60 11.27 15.46
C TRP A 148 -2.31 12.67 14.92
N LEU A 149 -1.48 13.44 15.62
CA LEU A 149 -1.09 14.83 15.37
C LEU A 149 0.41 14.96 15.62
#